data_AF-A0A358KJY2-F1
#
_entry.id   AF-A0A358KJY2-F1
#
_cell.length_a   1.000
_cell.length_b   1.000
_cell.length_c   1.000
_cell.angle_alpha   90.00
_cell.angle_beta   90.00
_cell.angle_gamma   90.00
#
_symmetry.space_group_name_H-M   'P 1'
#
loop_
_entity.id
_entity.type
_entity.pdbx_description
1 polymer ?
#
loop_
_entity_poly.entity_id
_entity_poly.type
_entity_poly.pdbx_seq_one_letter_code
_entity_poly.pdbx_strand_id
1 'polypeptide(L)'
;MLKHPWLLILFAAQLAAQAAPDFQRDVRPILAGHCFKCHGPDEKTRKADLRLDVRPEEDAFARLAKRIDHPDPDELMPPPSAKKPLSAAQKQVLQKWVQAGAGYTEHWAFIPPKAKPLPRVNQTDWPRNDIDHFVLARLEGAGKPPSTEADRYRLIRRLSLDLIGLPPTPGEVREFVEDTRPDAYERLVDRLLDRPEYGEHWASSWLDLARYADTNGYEKDRPRTIWPWRDWVIRAINDDMPFDQFTVEQIAGDMLPGATLSQRVATGFHRNTMVNEEGGIDPLEFRFYAMVDRVNTTGTAWLGLTLGCAQCHTHKFDPVPHRSYYELMAFMNNTAEPELPLFTPEQKTKKESVEKQIREQLSSLAVDNAKYEAWLKKERATAVPWQTIVPTKMNASIGWLELLEDQSIFASGDTRKHDTYELEFNDLPEGITTLRLEALPDARLPKGGPGRAYYEGPKGDFFLSELRLIADGQVVKLESGSENHAKQWIGSGKPGAMAALDGDLQTGWSASGREGKPSQAVWQLAKPLTASSLTVQMDFSRHYSASLGRFRFSVAKRDEAPRAKELPGDIEARLAKSADALGQADRDALRAHYI
;
A
#
# COMPACT_ATOMS: atom_id res chain seq x y z
N MET A 1 -4.59 96.39 -18.64
CA MET A 1 -3.64 96.76 -17.57
C MET A 1 -3.72 95.69 -16.49
N LEU A 2 -2.61 94.95 -16.28
CA LEU A 2 -2.05 94.42 -14.99
C LEU A 2 -3.00 93.61 -14.07
N LYS A 3 -2.69 92.46 -13.42
CA LYS A 3 -1.50 91.61 -13.18
C LYS A 3 -2.03 90.34 -12.44
N HIS A 4 -1.51 89.13 -12.74
CA HIS A 4 -1.65 87.89 -11.93
C HIS A 4 -0.92 88.01 -10.55
N PRO A 5 -0.89 87.01 -9.62
CA PRO A 5 -1.57 85.69 -9.45
C PRO A 5 -2.27 85.63 -8.05
N TRP A 6 -2.88 84.56 -7.52
CA TRP A 6 -2.32 83.45 -6.72
C TRP A 6 -3.38 82.34 -6.66
N LEU A 7 -3.17 81.27 -7.43
CA LEU A 7 -3.82 79.97 -7.26
C LEU A 7 -2.87 79.12 -6.40
N LEU A 8 -3.22 78.91 -5.13
CA LEU A 8 -2.60 77.90 -4.28
C LEU A 8 -3.25 76.55 -4.61
N ILE A 9 -2.66 75.84 -5.56
CA ILE A 9 -2.92 74.42 -5.76
C ILE A 9 -2.18 73.67 -4.63
N LEU A 10 -2.93 73.21 -3.64
CA LEU A 10 -2.50 72.19 -2.70
C LEU A 10 -2.38 70.86 -3.48
N PHE A 11 -1.21 70.64 -4.10
CA PHE A 11 -0.77 69.30 -4.48
C PHE A 11 -0.43 68.54 -3.19
N ALA A 12 -1.45 67.96 -2.54
CA ALA A 12 -1.24 66.87 -1.62
C ALA A 12 -0.77 65.67 -2.45
N ALA A 13 0.53 65.58 -2.67
CA ALA A 13 1.15 64.32 -3.04
C ALA A 13 0.86 63.35 -1.89
N GLN A 14 -0.18 62.53 -2.03
CA GLN A 14 -0.21 61.23 -1.37
C GLN A 14 1.01 60.49 -1.90
N LEU A 15 2.14 60.66 -1.21
CA LEU A 15 3.17 59.64 -1.11
C LEU A 15 2.42 58.41 -0.64
N ALA A 16 1.97 57.57 -1.58
CA ALA A 16 1.61 56.22 -1.28
C ALA A 16 2.85 55.64 -0.60
N ALA A 17 2.79 55.51 0.73
CA ALA A 17 3.80 54.80 1.48
C ALA A 17 3.94 53.46 0.77
N GLN A 18 5.06 53.26 0.08
CA GLN A 18 5.28 52.06 -0.71
C GLN A 18 5.16 50.91 0.30
N ALA A 19 4.10 50.11 0.14
CA ALA A 19 3.78 49.08 1.12
C ALA A 19 5.04 48.27 1.41
N ALA A 20 5.30 48.00 2.69
CA ALA A 20 6.46 47.23 3.09
C ALA A 20 6.52 45.92 2.27
N PRO A 21 7.71 45.47 1.85
CA PRO A 21 7.81 44.23 1.09
C PRO A 21 7.14 43.07 1.83
N ASP A 22 6.34 42.29 1.11
CA ASP A 22 5.65 41.13 1.66
C ASP A 22 6.65 39.97 1.82
N PHE A 23 6.61 39.31 2.97
CA PHE A 23 7.60 38.26 3.25
C PHE A 23 7.49 37.08 2.28
N GLN A 24 6.28 36.60 1.97
CA GLN A 24 6.10 35.44 1.08
C GLN A 24 6.39 35.77 -0.36
N ARG A 25 5.89 36.91 -0.84
CA ARG A 25 5.98 37.30 -2.25
C ARG A 25 7.35 37.86 -2.60
N ASP A 26 7.91 38.73 -1.75
CA ASP A 26 9.06 39.57 -2.12
C ASP A 26 10.36 39.09 -1.44
N VAL A 27 10.32 38.63 -0.19
CA VAL A 27 11.52 38.34 0.62
C VAL A 27 11.95 36.87 0.56
N ARG A 28 11.03 35.95 0.84
CA ARG A 28 11.32 34.52 0.94
C ARG A 28 11.93 33.94 -0.35
N PRO A 29 11.48 34.30 -1.58
CA PRO A 29 12.13 33.81 -2.80
C PRO A 29 13.61 34.21 -2.89
N ILE A 30 13.96 35.39 -2.37
CA ILE A 30 15.36 35.84 -2.29
C ILE A 30 16.12 34.99 -1.27
N LEU A 31 15.59 34.82 -0.06
CA LEU A 31 16.25 34.01 0.97
C LEU A 31 16.41 32.54 0.55
N ALA A 32 15.40 31.96 -0.09
CA ALA A 32 15.43 30.60 -0.62
C ALA A 32 16.46 30.44 -1.74
N GLY A 33 16.50 31.38 -2.68
CA GLY A 33 17.42 31.35 -3.82
C GLY A 33 18.89 31.52 -3.43
N HIS A 34 19.16 32.35 -2.41
CA HIS A 34 20.48 32.88 -2.11
C HIS A 34 21.04 32.47 -0.73
N CYS A 35 20.20 32.20 0.27
CA CYS A 35 20.62 32.06 1.67
C CYS A 35 20.38 30.66 2.27
N PHE A 36 19.27 29.99 1.97
CA PHE A 36 18.88 28.72 2.63
C PHE A 36 19.87 27.57 2.42
N LYS A 37 20.71 27.62 1.38
CA LYS A 37 21.78 26.63 1.20
C LYS A 37 22.75 26.57 2.40
N CYS A 38 23.01 27.70 3.05
CA CYS A 38 23.94 27.80 4.20
C CYS A 38 23.23 28.17 5.50
N HIS A 39 22.02 28.72 5.42
CA HIS A 39 21.23 29.18 6.56
C HIS A 39 19.81 28.62 6.52
N GLY A 40 19.70 27.33 6.17
CA GLY A 40 18.42 26.63 6.01
C GLY A 40 18.38 25.32 6.79
N PRO A 41 17.45 24.42 6.43
CA PRO A 41 17.10 23.26 7.24
C PRO A 41 18.21 22.23 7.43
N ASP A 42 19.07 22.02 6.44
CA ASP A 42 20.14 21.01 6.51
C ASP A 42 21.27 21.35 7.49
N GLU A 43 21.41 20.59 8.58
CA GLU A 43 22.47 20.76 9.59
C GLU A 43 23.88 20.66 9.00
N LYS A 44 24.11 19.82 7.99
CA LYS A 44 25.46 19.53 7.47
C LYS A 44 26.05 20.72 6.71
N THR A 45 25.19 21.56 6.14
CA THR A 45 25.59 22.74 5.37
C THR A 45 25.40 24.04 6.14
N ARG A 46 24.75 23.98 7.32
CA ARG A 46 24.40 25.13 8.15
C ARG A 46 25.64 25.87 8.66
N LYS A 47 25.63 27.19 8.55
CA LYS A 47 26.67 28.10 9.05
C LYS A 47 26.12 28.96 10.18
N ALA A 48 26.97 29.18 11.19
CA ALA A 48 26.66 29.97 12.39
C ALA A 48 25.39 29.52 13.15
N ASP A 49 24.97 28.26 12.97
CA ASP A 49 23.71 27.68 13.45
C ASP A 49 22.45 28.55 13.15
N LEU A 50 22.56 29.45 12.17
CA LEU A 50 21.50 30.38 11.82
C LEU A 50 20.55 29.75 10.81
N ARG A 51 19.26 29.82 11.12
CA ARG A 51 18.15 29.40 10.26
C ARG A 51 17.35 30.61 9.81
N LEU A 52 17.21 30.79 8.50
CA LEU A 52 16.38 31.85 7.89
C LEU A 52 15.08 31.30 7.28
N ASP A 53 14.96 29.98 7.20
CA ASP A 53 13.78 29.24 6.73
C ASP A 53 12.71 29.07 7.83
N VAL A 54 13.09 29.29 9.10
CA VAL A 54 12.19 29.52 10.25
C VAL A 54 12.45 30.92 10.80
N ARG A 55 11.58 31.47 11.65
CA ARG A 55 11.78 32.78 12.25
C ARG A 55 12.99 32.75 13.21
N PRO A 56 14.10 33.46 12.91
CA PRO A 56 15.23 33.58 13.82
C PRO A 56 14.96 34.63 14.90
N GLU A 57 15.92 34.78 15.82
CA GLU A 57 15.95 35.89 16.78
C GLU A 57 15.95 37.26 16.06
N GLU A 58 15.40 38.29 16.71
CA GLU A 58 15.12 39.59 16.09
C GLU A 58 16.36 40.27 15.51
N ASP A 59 17.53 40.07 16.11
CA ASP A 59 18.78 40.71 15.68
C ASP A 59 19.37 40.10 14.39
N ALA A 60 18.96 38.88 14.01
CA ALA A 60 19.50 38.16 12.87
C ALA A 60 19.19 38.87 11.55
N PHE A 61 18.01 39.48 11.44
CA PHE A 61 17.62 40.23 10.25
C PHE A 61 18.35 41.58 10.12
N ALA A 62 18.63 42.24 11.25
CA ALA A 62 19.49 43.43 11.25
C ALA A 62 20.93 43.08 10.81
N ARG A 63 21.45 41.93 11.25
CA ARG A 63 22.75 41.41 10.79
C ARG A 63 22.74 41.04 9.30
N LEU A 64 21.67 40.40 8.82
CA LEU A 64 21.47 40.11 7.39
C LEU A 64 21.55 41.38 6.55
N ALA A 65 20.80 42.43 6.91
CA ALA A 65 20.78 43.69 6.17
C ALA A 65 22.16 44.37 6.07
N LYS A 66 23.02 44.19 7.08
CA LYS A 66 24.42 44.67 7.04
C LYS A 66 25.30 43.81 6.15
N ARG A 67 25.11 42.48 6.17
CA ARG A 67 25.96 41.53 5.43
C ARG A 67 25.68 41.47 3.93
N ILE A 68 24.50 41.84 3.46
CA ILE A 68 24.18 41.81 2.01
C ILE A 68 24.88 42.89 1.18
N ASP A 69 25.51 43.87 1.82
CA ASP A 69 26.24 44.95 1.15
C ASP A 69 27.55 45.31 1.87
N HIS A 70 28.16 44.32 2.52
CA HIS A 70 29.39 44.53 3.28
C HIS A 70 30.60 44.72 2.33
N PRO A 71 31.51 45.69 2.60
CA PRO A 71 32.67 45.94 1.73
C PRO A 71 33.74 44.84 1.81
N ASP A 72 33.84 44.16 2.96
CA ASP A 72 34.71 42.99 3.14
C ASP A 72 34.07 41.73 2.52
N PRO A 73 34.71 41.09 1.51
CA PRO A 73 34.22 39.87 0.88
C PRO A 73 33.99 38.69 1.84
N ASP A 74 34.69 38.63 2.97
CA ASP A 74 34.54 37.55 3.95
C ASP A 74 33.28 37.71 4.84
N GLU A 75 32.81 38.94 4.97
CA GLU A 75 31.58 39.30 5.70
C GLU A 75 30.36 39.42 4.78
N LEU A 76 30.57 39.55 3.47
CA LEU A 76 29.53 39.67 2.46
C LEU A 76 28.70 38.38 2.33
N MET A 77 27.38 38.52 2.32
CA MET A 77 26.44 37.41 2.13
C MET A 77 25.50 37.65 0.93
N PRO A 78 25.30 36.67 0.03
CA PRO A 78 26.02 35.40 -0.05
C PRO A 78 27.51 35.60 -0.38
N PRO A 79 28.42 34.74 0.12
CA PRO A 79 29.84 34.90 -0.13
C PRO A 79 30.15 34.74 -1.62
N PRO A 80 31.18 35.40 -2.17
CA PRO A 80 31.53 35.28 -3.59
C PRO A 80 31.70 33.82 -4.06
N SER A 81 32.22 32.95 -3.19
CA SER A 81 32.39 31.51 -3.45
C SER A 81 31.07 30.76 -3.69
N ALA A 82 29.94 31.28 -3.21
CA ALA A 82 28.61 30.71 -3.45
C ALA A 82 28.10 30.95 -4.88
N LYS A 83 28.72 31.87 -5.65
CA LYS A 83 28.36 32.21 -7.04
C LYS A 83 26.88 32.55 -7.25
N LYS A 84 26.25 33.16 -6.25
CA LYS A 84 24.84 33.54 -6.24
C LYS A 84 24.64 34.98 -5.71
N PRO A 85 25.24 35.99 -6.36
CA PRO A 85 25.14 37.37 -5.88
C PRO A 85 23.70 37.86 -5.89
N LEU A 86 23.37 38.76 -4.96
CA LEU A 86 22.10 39.48 -4.95
C LEU A 86 22.16 40.64 -5.96
N SER A 87 21.11 40.80 -6.75
CA SER A 87 20.92 42.01 -7.55
C SER A 87 20.64 43.23 -6.67
N ALA A 88 20.87 44.43 -7.21
CA ALA A 88 20.60 45.68 -6.49
C ALA A 88 19.13 45.78 -6.03
N ALA A 89 18.18 45.34 -6.87
CA ALA A 89 16.76 45.31 -6.52
C ALA A 89 16.46 44.36 -5.35
N GLN A 90 17.05 43.15 -5.35
CA GLN A 90 16.89 42.20 -4.26
C GLN A 90 17.48 42.71 -2.95
N LYS A 91 18.66 43.35 -2.99
CA LYS A 91 19.25 43.99 -1.80
C LYS A 91 18.30 45.05 -1.23
N GLN A 92 17.74 45.90 -2.09
CA GLN A 92 16.82 46.95 -1.68
C GLN A 92 15.53 46.38 -1.05
N VAL A 93 15.00 45.28 -1.57
CA VAL A 93 13.84 44.57 -0.99
C VAL A 93 14.16 44.11 0.43
N LEU A 94 15.30 43.43 0.63
CA LEU A 94 15.71 42.95 1.95
C LEU A 94 15.91 44.11 2.94
N GLN A 95 16.58 45.18 2.51
CA GLN A 95 16.81 46.36 3.37
C GLN A 95 15.49 47.03 3.79
N LYS A 96 14.57 47.27 2.85
CA LYS A 96 13.26 47.87 3.14
C LYS A 96 12.42 46.99 4.06
N TRP A 97 12.45 45.68 3.85
CA TRP A 97 11.74 44.73 4.70
C TRP A 97 12.25 44.76 6.15
N VAL A 98 13.58 44.77 6.34
CA VAL A 98 14.17 44.87 7.69
C VAL A 98 13.85 46.21 8.36
N GLN A 99 13.92 47.32 7.62
CA GLN A 99 13.53 48.65 8.11
C GLN A 99 12.06 48.72 8.52
N ALA A 100 11.18 47.97 7.85
CA ALA A 100 9.77 47.88 8.16
C ALA A 100 9.44 46.91 9.32
N GLY A 101 10.45 46.43 10.06
CA GLY A 101 10.27 45.56 11.23
C GLY A 101 10.38 44.06 10.93
N ALA A 102 10.86 43.69 9.74
CA ALA A 102 11.18 42.30 9.36
C ALA A 102 10.04 41.29 9.64
N GLY A 103 8.80 41.66 9.30
CA GLY A 103 7.64 40.79 9.46
C GLY A 103 7.88 39.42 8.83
N TYR A 104 7.67 38.35 9.59
CA TYR A 104 7.93 36.98 9.18
C TYR A 104 6.64 36.17 9.19
N THR A 105 6.41 35.39 8.14
CA THR A 105 5.28 34.46 8.04
C THR A 105 5.77 33.08 7.60
N GLU A 106 5.12 32.03 8.07
CA GLU A 106 5.38 30.66 7.57
C GLU A 106 5.04 30.55 6.09
N HIS A 107 5.64 29.60 5.38
CA HIS A 107 5.37 29.41 3.96
C HIS A 107 3.87 29.18 3.73
N TRP A 108 3.31 29.85 2.71
CA TRP A 108 1.87 29.86 2.46
C TRP A 108 1.26 28.46 2.34
N ALA A 109 2.03 27.47 1.84
CA ALA A 109 1.57 26.10 1.68
C ALA A 109 1.36 25.34 3.00
N PHE A 110 1.91 25.84 4.12
CA PHE A 110 1.74 25.26 5.45
C PHE A 110 0.72 26.02 6.31
N ILE A 111 0.11 27.07 5.76
CA ILE A 111 -0.92 27.86 6.44
C ILE A 111 -2.28 27.46 5.85
N PRO A 112 -3.25 27.01 6.66
CA PRO A 112 -4.59 26.70 6.18
C PRO A 112 -5.20 27.90 5.42
N PRO A 113 -5.71 27.71 4.20
CA PRO A 113 -6.33 28.78 3.44
C PRO A 113 -7.57 29.30 4.18
N LYS A 114 -7.76 30.61 4.19
CA LYS A 114 -8.93 31.27 4.78
C LYS A 114 -9.69 32.01 3.70
N ALA A 115 -11.01 31.92 3.72
CA ALA A 115 -11.88 32.68 2.83
C ALA A 115 -11.56 34.18 2.99
N LYS A 116 -11.34 34.86 1.86
CA LYS A 116 -11.17 36.31 1.80
C LYS A 116 -12.41 36.93 1.16
N PRO A 117 -12.79 38.16 1.57
CA PRO A 117 -13.84 38.88 0.86
C PRO A 117 -13.43 39.09 -0.59
N LEU A 118 -14.42 39.06 -1.49
CA LEU A 118 -14.20 39.28 -2.92
C LEU A 118 -13.60 40.68 -3.16
N PRO A 119 -12.61 40.81 -4.05
CA PRO A 119 -12.08 42.10 -4.44
C PRO A 119 -13.16 43.00 -5.04
N ARG A 120 -13.10 44.29 -4.71
CA ARG A 120 -13.90 45.30 -5.39
C ARG A 120 -13.32 45.53 -6.79
N VAL A 121 -14.19 45.50 -7.78
CA VAL A 121 -13.87 45.73 -9.20
C VAL A 121 -14.69 46.91 -9.71
N ASN A 122 -14.14 47.64 -10.68
CA ASN A 122 -14.83 48.77 -11.30
C ASN A 122 -15.90 48.27 -12.28
N GLN A 123 -15.56 47.25 -13.08
CA GLN A 123 -16.49 46.61 -14.01
C GLN A 123 -17.30 45.52 -13.28
N THR A 124 -18.50 45.87 -12.83
CA THR A 124 -19.34 45.00 -11.96
C THR A 124 -20.19 43.99 -12.73
N ASP A 125 -20.33 44.14 -14.05
CA ASP A 125 -21.15 43.33 -14.94
C ASP A 125 -20.37 42.17 -15.62
N TRP A 126 -19.04 42.19 -15.55
CA TRP A 126 -18.19 41.17 -16.18
C TRP A 126 -18.02 39.89 -15.35
N PRO A 127 -17.82 39.94 -14.01
CA PRO A 127 -17.67 38.73 -13.21
C PRO A 127 -18.92 37.83 -13.27
N ARG A 128 -18.74 36.55 -13.61
CA ARG A 128 -19.79 35.53 -13.61
C ARG A 128 -19.76 34.66 -12.34
N ASN A 129 -18.58 34.54 -11.72
CA ASN A 129 -18.38 33.83 -10.46
C ASN A 129 -17.34 34.53 -9.56
N ASP A 130 -17.14 33.98 -8.36
CA ASP A 130 -16.21 34.52 -7.36
C ASP A 130 -14.76 34.62 -7.84
N ILE A 131 -14.28 33.70 -8.71
CA ILE A 131 -12.91 33.71 -9.24
C ILE A 131 -12.70 34.90 -10.16
N ASP A 132 -13.72 35.27 -10.95
CA ASP A 132 -13.65 36.36 -11.90
C ASP A 132 -13.37 37.71 -11.22
N HIS A 133 -13.86 37.92 -9.99
CA HIS A 133 -13.54 39.11 -9.19
C HIS A 133 -12.03 39.25 -8.93
N PHE A 134 -11.34 38.15 -8.64
CA PHE A 134 -9.90 38.15 -8.41
C PHE A 134 -9.11 38.40 -9.70
N VAL A 135 -9.53 37.77 -10.80
CA VAL A 135 -8.90 37.95 -12.12
C VAL A 135 -9.08 39.40 -12.59
N LEU A 136 -10.30 39.92 -12.52
CA LEU A 136 -10.63 41.27 -12.97
C LEU A 136 -9.94 42.34 -12.13
N ALA A 137 -9.92 42.22 -10.80
CA ALA A 137 -9.20 43.16 -9.95
C ALA A 137 -7.70 43.22 -10.32
N ARG A 138 -7.08 42.10 -10.69
CA ARG A 138 -5.69 42.05 -11.14
C ARG A 138 -5.50 42.72 -12.50
N LEU A 139 -6.44 42.52 -13.43
CA LEU A 139 -6.46 43.13 -14.76
C LEU A 139 -6.64 44.66 -14.69
N GLU A 140 -7.65 45.12 -13.95
CA GLU A 140 -7.92 46.54 -13.71
C GLU A 140 -6.73 47.23 -13.04
N GLY A 141 -6.14 46.61 -12.01
CA GLY A 141 -4.94 47.12 -11.35
C GLY A 141 -3.70 47.15 -12.25
N ALA A 142 -3.69 46.37 -13.33
CA ALA A 142 -2.66 46.39 -14.36
C ALA A 142 -3.01 47.31 -15.56
N GLY A 143 -4.15 47.99 -15.52
CA GLY A 143 -4.65 48.80 -16.65
C GLY A 143 -4.95 47.98 -17.90
N LYS A 144 -5.29 46.70 -17.75
CA LYS A 144 -5.62 45.78 -18.86
C LYS A 144 -7.12 45.46 -18.82
N PRO A 145 -7.85 45.59 -19.95
CA PRO A 145 -9.22 45.10 -20.01
C PRO A 145 -9.25 43.57 -20.15
N PRO A 146 -10.37 42.92 -19.79
CA PRO A 146 -10.60 41.53 -20.15
C PRO A 146 -10.56 41.31 -21.67
N SER A 147 -10.11 40.12 -22.08
CA SER A 147 -10.18 39.72 -23.49
C SER A 147 -11.63 39.51 -23.93
N THR A 148 -11.92 39.80 -25.20
CA THR A 148 -13.21 39.45 -25.80
C THR A 148 -13.40 37.94 -25.80
N GLU A 149 -14.65 37.49 -25.62
CA GLU A 149 -15.00 36.07 -25.72
C GLU A 149 -14.62 35.51 -27.10
N ALA A 150 -14.12 34.27 -27.12
CA ALA A 150 -13.74 33.61 -28.36
C ALA A 150 -15.00 33.22 -29.16
N ASP A 151 -14.88 33.14 -30.48
CA ASP A 151 -15.99 32.64 -31.30
C ASP A 151 -16.29 31.16 -31.01
N ARG A 152 -17.50 30.73 -31.37
CA ARG A 152 -18.00 29.39 -31.07
C ARG A 152 -17.16 28.26 -31.66
N TYR A 153 -16.55 28.44 -32.84
CA TYR A 153 -15.67 27.42 -33.41
C TYR A 153 -14.40 27.23 -32.57
N ARG A 154 -13.84 28.33 -32.05
CA ARG A 154 -12.69 28.28 -31.14
C ARG A 154 -13.06 27.70 -29.79
N LEU A 155 -14.22 28.05 -29.24
CA LEU A 155 -14.68 27.57 -27.94
C LEU A 155 -14.86 26.04 -27.93
N ILE A 156 -15.61 25.47 -28.87
CA ILE A 156 -15.79 24.01 -28.89
C ILE A 156 -14.48 23.26 -29.11
N ARG A 157 -13.60 23.77 -29.98
CA ARG A 157 -12.29 23.14 -30.19
C ARG A 157 -11.45 23.13 -28.90
N ARG A 158 -11.43 24.24 -28.15
CA ARG A 158 -10.68 24.33 -26.89
C ARG A 158 -11.28 23.40 -25.84
N LEU A 159 -12.60 23.50 -25.61
CA LEU A 159 -13.29 22.66 -24.63
C LEU A 159 -13.12 21.17 -24.91
N SER A 160 -13.24 20.71 -26.15
CA SER A 160 -13.06 19.29 -26.45
C SER A 160 -11.62 18.84 -26.22
N LEU A 161 -10.62 19.64 -26.58
CA LEU A 161 -9.22 19.29 -26.32
C LEU A 161 -8.87 19.32 -24.83
N ASP A 162 -9.43 20.28 -24.08
CA ASP A 162 -9.15 20.45 -22.65
C ASP A 162 -9.89 19.43 -21.77
N LEU A 163 -11.12 19.07 -22.13
CA LEU A 163 -11.93 18.14 -21.33
C LEU A 163 -11.71 16.68 -21.73
N ILE A 164 -11.70 16.37 -23.02
CA ILE A 164 -11.67 14.98 -23.51
C ILE A 164 -10.42 14.64 -24.33
N GLY A 165 -9.48 15.57 -24.49
CA GLY A 165 -8.22 15.33 -25.23
C GLY A 165 -8.38 15.13 -26.75
N LEU A 166 -9.60 15.25 -27.29
CA LEU A 166 -9.94 14.95 -28.68
C LEU A 166 -10.55 16.15 -29.40
N PRO A 167 -10.30 16.33 -30.72
CA PRO A 167 -10.99 17.36 -31.48
C PRO A 167 -12.49 17.02 -31.63
N PRO A 168 -13.38 18.03 -31.66
CA PRO A 168 -14.80 17.80 -31.89
C PRO A 168 -15.03 17.31 -33.32
N THR A 169 -16.04 16.47 -33.51
CA THR A 169 -16.49 16.06 -34.85
C THR A 169 -17.16 17.22 -35.58
N PRO A 170 -17.20 17.21 -36.93
CA PRO A 170 -17.92 18.24 -37.68
C PRO A 170 -19.41 18.34 -37.33
N GLY A 171 -20.03 17.25 -36.85
CA GLY A 171 -21.41 17.23 -36.38
C GLY A 171 -21.59 18.02 -35.07
N GLU A 172 -20.76 17.74 -34.07
CA GLU A 172 -20.76 18.44 -32.77
C GLU A 172 -20.45 19.94 -32.94
N VAL A 173 -19.56 20.29 -33.88
CA VAL A 173 -19.28 21.70 -34.22
C VAL A 173 -20.52 22.41 -34.74
N ARG A 174 -21.23 21.82 -35.71
CA ARG A 174 -22.46 22.42 -36.24
C ARG A 174 -23.50 22.58 -35.16
N GLU A 175 -23.74 21.54 -34.38
CA GLU A 175 -24.72 21.56 -33.30
C GLU A 175 -24.46 22.69 -32.30
N PHE A 176 -23.22 22.84 -31.82
CA PHE A 176 -22.89 23.91 -30.88
C PHE A 176 -22.92 25.31 -31.51
N VAL A 177 -22.40 25.45 -32.73
CA VAL A 177 -22.35 26.75 -33.41
C VAL A 177 -23.76 27.27 -33.69
N GLU A 178 -24.69 26.38 -34.03
CA GLU A 178 -26.09 26.71 -34.37
C GLU A 178 -27.01 26.77 -33.13
N ASP A 179 -26.57 26.29 -31.96
CA ASP A 179 -27.38 26.29 -30.73
C ASP A 179 -27.54 27.70 -30.14
N THR A 180 -28.65 28.38 -30.43
CA THR A 180 -28.86 29.78 -30.00
C THR A 180 -29.34 29.95 -28.55
N ARG A 181 -29.45 28.86 -27.78
CA ARG A 181 -29.87 28.94 -26.39
C ARG A 181 -28.86 29.71 -25.53
N PRO A 182 -29.32 30.42 -24.48
CA PRO A 182 -28.45 31.19 -23.60
C PRO A 182 -27.48 30.32 -22.79
N ASP A 183 -27.79 29.04 -22.58
CA ASP A 183 -27.00 28.04 -21.84
C ASP A 183 -26.25 27.06 -22.75
N ALA A 184 -26.09 27.37 -24.05
CA ALA A 184 -25.49 26.46 -25.02
C ALA A 184 -24.04 26.05 -24.66
N TYR A 185 -23.29 26.93 -23.98
CA TYR A 185 -21.92 26.67 -23.55
C TYR A 185 -21.88 25.68 -22.38
N GLU A 186 -22.69 25.91 -21.35
CA GLU A 186 -22.81 25.07 -20.17
C GLU A 186 -23.25 23.66 -20.57
N ARG A 187 -24.24 23.55 -21.47
CA ARG A 187 -24.66 22.25 -21.97
C ARG A 187 -23.59 21.53 -22.80
N LEU A 188 -22.72 22.26 -23.51
CA LEU A 188 -21.58 21.66 -24.20
C LEU A 188 -20.58 21.11 -23.17
N VAL A 189 -20.32 21.85 -22.09
CA VAL A 189 -19.46 21.42 -20.99
C VAL A 189 -20.02 20.14 -20.35
N ASP A 190 -21.29 20.13 -19.94
CA ASP A 190 -21.93 18.96 -19.33
C ASP A 190 -21.83 17.73 -20.23
N ARG A 191 -22.13 17.88 -21.52
CA ARG A 191 -22.01 16.79 -22.50
C ARG A 191 -20.59 16.26 -22.65
N LEU A 192 -19.57 17.11 -22.53
CA LEU A 192 -18.17 16.70 -22.61
C LEU A 192 -17.68 16.05 -21.32
N LEU A 193 -18.20 16.49 -20.16
CA LEU A 193 -17.91 15.86 -18.86
C LEU A 193 -18.55 14.46 -18.75
N ASP A 194 -19.75 14.28 -19.33
CA ASP A 194 -20.47 12.99 -19.37
C ASP A 194 -19.83 11.94 -20.30
N ARG A 195 -18.80 12.31 -21.05
CA ARG A 195 -18.13 11.41 -22.00
C ARG A 195 -17.10 10.53 -21.31
N PRO A 196 -16.98 9.24 -21.67
CA PRO A 196 -15.98 8.36 -21.08
C PRO A 196 -14.55 8.85 -21.31
N GLU A 197 -14.30 9.56 -22.43
CA GLU A 197 -12.99 10.13 -22.76
C GLU A 197 -12.53 11.24 -21.80
N TYR A 198 -13.44 11.84 -21.02
CA TYR A 198 -13.07 12.80 -19.98
C TYR A 198 -12.14 12.16 -18.94
N GLY A 199 -12.58 11.06 -18.34
CA GLY A 199 -11.78 10.30 -17.38
C GLY A 199 -10.52 9.71 -18.00
N GLU A 200 -10.55 9.27 -19.26
CA GLU A 200 -9.36 8.78 -19.98
C GLU A 200 -8.30 9.88 -20.12
N HIS A 201 -8.71 11.09 -20.53
CA HIS A 201 -7.84 12.23 -20.71
C HIS A 201 -7.23 12.69 -19.37
N TRP A 202 -8.07 12.91 -18.37
CA TRP A 202 -7.64 13.41 -17.06
C TRP A 202 -6.85 12.38 -16.26
N ALA A 203 -7.17 11.09 -16.39
CA ALA A 203 -6.38 10.03 -15.78
C ALA A 203 -4.94 10.03 -16.28
N SER A 204 -4.67 10.35 -17.56
CA SER A 204 -3.32 10.28 -18.13
C SER A 204 -2.27 11.01 -17.29
N SER A 205 -2.57 12.22 -16.82
CA SER A 205 -1.63 12.99 -15.98
C SER A 205 -1.46 12.36 -14.59
N TRP A 206 -2.53 11.76 -14.06
CA TRP A 206 -2.48 11.03 -12.79
C TRP A 206 -1.63 9.75 -12.90
N LEU A 207 -1.80 9.00 -13.99
CA LEU A 207 -1.08 7.77 -14.27
C LEU A 207 0.44 8.02 -14.35
N ASP A 208 0.86 9.13 -14.97
CA ASP A 208 2.26 9.53 -15.02
C ASP A 208 2.82 9.83 -13.62
N LEU A 209 2.11 10.59 -12.79
CA LEU A 209 2.50 10.90 -11.41
C LEU A 209 2.58 9.64 -10.53
N ALA A 210 1.67 8.69 -10.76
CA ALA A 210 1.64 7.41 -10.07
C ALA A 210 2.61 6.38 -10.68
N ARG A 211 3.33 6.74 -11.76
CA ARG A 211 4.31 5.89 -12.46
C ARG A 211 3.71 4.59 -13.01
N TYR A 212 2.50 4.68 -13.54
CA TYR A 212 1.88 3.58 -14.26
C TYR A 212 2.76 3.14 -15.44
N ALA A 213 2.99 1.84 -15.53
CA ALA A 213 3.61 1.20 -16.69
C ALA A 213 3.01 -0.20 -16.91
N ASP A 214 2.98 -0.63 -18.16
CA ASP A 214 2.58 -1.98 -18.55
C ASP A 214 3.72 -3.01 -18.37
N THR A 215 4.89 -2.56 -17.88
CA THR A 215 6.07 -3.39 -17.60
C THR A 215 6.62 -3.14 -16.19
N ASN A 216 7.55 -3.98 -15.74
CA ASN A 216 8.14 -3.94 -14.40
C ASN A 216 9.12 -2.78 -14.16
N GLY A 217 9.70 -2.21 -15.21
CA GLY A 217 10.59 -1.04 -15.14
C GLY A 217 11.93 -1.27 -14.44
N TYR A 218 12.34 -2.52 -14.23
CA TYR A 218 13.59 -2.89 -13.54
C TYR A 218 14.52 -3.72 -14.45
N GLU A 219 15.50 -4.44 -13.90
CA GLU A 219 16.46 -5.28 -14.65
C GLU A 219 15.77 -6.18 -15.69
N LYS A 220 14.80 -7.00 -15.26
CA LYS A 220 13.87 -7.68 -16.17
C LYS A 220 12.64 -6.81 -16.38
N ASP A 221 12.66 -6.01 -17.44
CA ASP A 221 11.52 -5.20 -17.85
C ASP A 221 10.41 -6.05 -18.51
N ARG A 222 9.84 -6.98 -17.73
CA ARG A 222 8.80 -7.90 -18.17
C ARG A 222 7.43 -7.22 -18.13
N PRO A 223 6.47 -7.69 -18.94
CA PRO A 223 5.08 -7.25 -18.84
C PRO A 223 4.50 -7.52 -17.44
N ARG A 224 3.64 -6.62 -16.97
CA ARG A 224 2.91 -6.79 -15.71
C ARG A 224 1.42 -6.54 -15.88
N THR A 225 0.61 -7.13 -15.00
CA THR A 225 -0.85 -6.97 -15.03
C THR A 225 -1.27 -5.99 -13.94
N ILE A 226 -1.38 -4.70 -14.30
CA ILE A 226 -1.79 -3.62 -13.39
C ILE A 226 -2.90 -2.72 -13.95
N TRP A 227 -3.28 -2.93 -15.22
CA TRP A 227 -4.34 -2.18 -15.91
C TRP A 227 -5.67 -2.08 -15.13
N PRO A 228 -6.07 -3.02 -14.24
CA PRO A 228 -7.29 -2.83 -13.44
C PRO A 228 -7.24 -1.61 -12.52
N TRP A 229 -6.04 -1.23 -12.05
CA TRP A 229 -5.85 0.01 -11.27
C TRP A 229 -5.98 1.26 -12.16
N ARG A 230 -5.43 1.24 -13.39
CA ARG A 230 -5.65 2.32 -14.37
C ARG A 230 -7.13 2.53 -14.63
N ASP A 231 -7.84 1.45 -14.91
CA ASP A 231 -9.28 1.52 -15.17
C ASP A 231 -10.07 1.97 -13.93
N TRP A 232 -9.57 1.68 -12.73
CA TRP A 232 -10.14 2.22 -11.49
C TRP A 232 -9.98 3.74 -11.42
N VAL A 233 -8.81 4.29 -11.77
CA VAL A 233 -8.59 5.75 -11.80
C VAL A 233 -9.52 6.43 -12.82
N ILE A 234 -9.63 5.87 -14.02
CA ILE A 234 -10.51 6.39 -15.08
C ILE A 234 -11.96 6.43 -14.60
N ARG A 235 -12.44 5.34 -13.99
CA ARG A 235 -13.79 5.29 -13.41
C ARG A 235 -13.98 6.29 -12.28
N ALA A 236 -13.03 6.39 -11.35
CA ALA A 236 -13.13 7.32 -10.22
C ALA A 236 -13.26 8.78 -10.69
N ILE A 237 -12.57 9.16 -11.77
CA ILE A 237 -12.70 10.50 -12.36
C ILE A 237 -14.06 10.68 -13.05
N ASN A 238 -14.49 9.70 -13.85
CA ASN A 238 -15.79 9.76 -14.55
C ASN A 238 -16.99 9.73 -13.59
N ASP A 239 -16.85 9.06 -12.45
CA ASP A 239 -17.88 8.95 -11.42
C ASP A 239 -17.90 10.18 -10.48
N ASP A 240 -17.07 11.20 -10.75
CA ASP A 240 -16.89 12.39 -9.91
C ASP A 240 -16.61 12.04 -8.43
N MET A 241 -15.71 11.06 -8.22
CA MET A 241 -15.37 10.60 -6.87
C MET A 241 -14.77 11.76 -6.04
N PRO A 242 -15.28 12.02 -4.83
CA PRO A 242 -14.70 13.00 -3.93
C PRO A 242 -13.20 12.75 -3.70
N PHE A 243 -12.41 13.83 -3.77
CA PHE A 243 -10.96 13.73 -3.72
C PHE A 243 -10.43 13.11 -2.41
N ASP A 244 -11.13 13.32 -1.30
CA ASP A 244 -10.82 12.69 -0.01
C ASP A 244 -11.00 11.17 -0.07
N GLN A 245 -12.08 10.68 -0.67
CA GLN A 245 -12.29 9.26 -0.91
C GLN A 245 -11.25 8.69 -1.90
N PHE A 246 -10.99 9.37 -3.01
CA PHE A 246 -9.97 8.99 -3.99
C PHE A 246 -8.58 8.87 -3.36
N THR A 247 -8.27 9.74 -2.39
CA THR A 247 -7.04 9.69 -1.58
C THR A 247 -7.03 8.47 -0.68
N VAL A 248 -8.08 8.27 0.14
CA VAL A 248 -8.16 7.19 1.13
C VAL A 248 -8.08 5.81 0.46
N GLU A 249 -8.81 5.60 -0.64
CA GLU A 249 -8.82 4.29 -1.31
C GLU A 249 -7.47 3.95 -1.95
N GLN A 250 -6.74 4.93 -2.50
CA GLN A 250 -5.41 4.69 -3.07
C GLN A 250 -4.30 4.52 -2.04
N ILE A 251 -4.38 5.19 -0.89
CA ILE A 251 -3.36 5.11 0.16
C ILE A 251 -3.58 3.89 1.08
N ALA A 252 -4.83 3.56 1.41
CA ALA A 252 -5.15 2.56 2.42
C ALA A 252 -6.48 1.83 2.17
N GLY A 253 -6.93 1.73 0.92
CA GLY A 253 -8.20 1.08 0.56
C GLY A 253 -8.29 -0.39 0.98
N ASP A 254 -7.20 -1.13 0.95
CA ASP A 254 -7.12 -2.52 1.44
C ASP A 254 -7.22 -2.65 2.97
N MET A 255 -6.92 -1.57 3.70
CA MET A 255 -7.03 -1.49 5.17
C MET A 255 -8.43 -1.07 5.65
N LEU A 256 -9.35 -0.73 4.75
CA LEU A 256 -10.72 -0.40 5.12
C LEU A 256 -11.45 -1.62 5.70
N PRO A 257 -12.28 -1.47 6.75
CA PRO A 257 -13.09 -2.57 7.27
C PRO A 257 -13.98 -3.16 6.16
N GLY A 258 -13.84 -4.46 5.90
CA GLY A 258 -14.59 -5.12 4.82
C GLY A 258 -14.22 -4.64 3.42
N ALA A 259 -12.99 -4.16 3.21
CA ALA A 259 -12.50 -3.61 1.95
C ALA A 259 -12.96 -4.41 0.73
N THR A 260 -13.72 -3.73 -0.15
CA THR A 260 -14.22 -4.31 -1.40
C THR A 260 -13.08 -4.62 -2.35
N LEU A 261 -13.34 -5.43 -3.38
CA LEU A 261 -12.34 -5.69 -4.42
C LEU A 261 -11.88 -4.41 -5.11
N SER A 262 -12.80 -3.45 -5.34
CA SER A 262 -12.49 -2.16 -5.95
C SER A 262 -11.50 -1.35 -5.10
N GLN A 263 -11.73 -1.28 -3.78
CA GLN A 263 -10.85 -0.57 -2.84
C GLN A 263 -9.47 -1.22 -2.74
N ARG A 264 -9.40 -2.55 -2.77
CA ARG A 264 -8.11 -3.27 -2.83
C ARG A 264 -7.36 -3.00 -4.14
N VAL A 265 -8.08 -2.90 -5.25
CA VAL A 265 -7.50 -2.51 -6.55
C VAL A 265 -6.98 -1.08 -6.49
N ALA A 266 -7.71 -0.14 -5.86
CA ALA A 266 -7.31 1.26 -5.70
C ALA A 266 -5.95 1.41 -5.00
N THR A 267 -5.70 0.62 -3.94
CA THR A 267 -4.40 0.58 -3.24
C THR A 267 -3.24 0.10 -4.12
N GLY A 268 -3.54 -0.39 -5.34
CA GLY A 268 -2.60 -0.61 -6.42
C GLY A 268 -1.72 0.59 -6.76
N PHE A 269 -2.02 1.81 -6.30
CA PHE A 269 -1.12 2.96 -6.35
C PHE A 269 0.28 2.60 -5.82
N HIS A 270 0.35 1.92 -4.67
CA HIS A 270 1.61 1.46 -4.07
C HIS A 270 2.26 0.26 -4.79
N ARG A 271 1.54 -0.38 -5.71
CA ARG A 271 2.04 -1.45 -6.59
C ARG A 271 2.60 -0.92 -7.92
N ASN A 272 2.50 0.38 -8.19
CA ASN A 272 3.18 0.99 -9.34
C ASN A 272 4.70 1.11 -9.18
N THR A 273 5.24 0.85 -7.99
CA THR A 273 6.67 0.64 -7.78
C THR A 273 7.23 -0.42 -8.73
N MET A 274 8.47 -0.21 -9.20
CA MET A 274 9.18 -1.16 -10.05
C MET A 274 9.29 -2.53 -9.37
N VAL A 275 9.30 -3.61 -10.15
CA VAL A 275 9.34 -4.99 -9.63
C VAL A 275 10.67 -5.65 -10.03
N ASN A 276 11.41 -6.16 -9.05
CA ASN A 276 12.63 -6.92 -9.31
C ASN A 276 12.34 -8.43 -9.36
N GLU A 277 12.54 -9.05 -10.51
CA GLU A 277 12.41 -10.50 -10.74
C GLU A 277 13.73 -11.16 -11.16
N GLU A 278 14.87 -10.50 -10.90
CA GLU A 278 16.19 -11.08 -11.09
C GLU A 278 16.37 -12.31 -10.18
N GLY A 279 17.13 -13.31 -10.64
CA GLY A 279 17.42 -14.48 -9.82
C GLY A 279 18.58 -14.17 -8.88
N GLY A 280 18.43 -14.48 -7.59
CA GLY A 280 19.47 -14.21 -6.58
C GLY A 280 19.41 -12.80 -5.99
N ILE A 281 18.29 -12.09 -6.17
CA ILE A 281 18.04 -10.83 -5.49
C ILE A 281 18.03 -11.04 -3.98
N ASP A 282 18.51 -10.04 -3.23
CA ASP A 282 18.23 -9.93 -1.80
C ASP A 282 16.84 -9.28 -1.63
N PRO A 283 15.83 -10.01 -1.12
CA PRO A 283 14.48 -9.47 -0.99
C PRO A 283 14.40 -8.27 -0.03
N LEU A 284 15.29 -8.18 0.97
CA LEU A 284 15.31 -7.07 1.92
C LEU A 284 15.94 -5.83 1.31
N GLU A 285 16.97 -6.00 0.48
CA GLU A 285 17.53 -4.88 -0.31
C GLU A 285 16.46 -4.32 -1.27
N PHE A 286 15.80 -5.19 -2.04
CA PHE A 286 14.76 -4.75 -2.95
C PHE A 286 13.59 -4.08 -2.22
N ARG A 287 13.15 -4.63 -1.08
CA ARG A 287 12.12 -4.01 -0.25
C ARG A 287 12.51 -2.59 0.17
N PHE A 288 13.77 -2.35 0.55
CA PHE A 288 14.25 -1.01 0.88
C PHE A 288 14.08 -0.04 -0.29
N TYR A 289 14.53 -0.42 -1.50
CA TYR A 289 14.35 0.42 -2.69
C TYR A 289 12.87 0.64 -3.04
N ALA A 290 12.04 -0.39 -2.91
CA ALA A 290 10.60 -0.27 -3.12
C ALA A 290 9.97 0.70 -2.11
N MET A 291 10.39 0.69 -0.85
CA MET A 291 9.89 1.65 0.16
C MET A 291 10.34 3.08 -0.14
N VAL A 292 11.61 3.29 -0.51
CA VAL A 292 12.13 4.61 -0.93
C VAL A 292 11.28 5.17 -2.06
N ASP A 293 11.01 4.35 -3.06
CA ASP A 293 10.22 4.70 -4.22
C ASP A 293 8.77 5.08 -3.84
N ARG A 294 8.12 4.33 -2.95
CA ARG A 294 6.78 4.64 -2.43
C ARG A 294 6.73 5.96 -1.68
N VAL A 295 7.67 6.19 -0.77
CA VAL A 295 7.73 7.42 0.03
C VAL A 295 7.89 8.63 -0.88
N ASN A 296 8.80 8.55 -1.85
CA ASN A 296 9.05 9.63 -2.80
C ASN A 296 7.85 9.92 -3.69
N THR A 297 7.19 8.87 -4.21
CA THR A 297 6.02 9.00 -5.07
C THR A 297 4.84 9.58 -4.30
N THR A 298 4.58 9.07 -3.10
CA THR A 298 3.50 9.55 -2.24
C THR A 298 3.70 11.01 -1.86
N GLY A 299 4.92 11.39 -1.46
CA GLY A 299 5.26 12.77 -1.14
C GLY A 299 5.09 13.71 -2.34
N THR A 300 5.51 13.27 -3.53
CA THR A 300 5.39 14.08 -4.75
C THR A 300 3.93 14.21 -5.20
N ALA A 301 3.19 13.11 -5.27
CA ALA A 301 1.84 13.08 -5.81
C ALA A 301 0.81 13.74 -4.89
N TRP A 302 0.90 13.53 -3.57
CA TRP A 302 -0.12 14.03 -2.62
C TRP A 302 0.29 15.27 -1.86
N LEU A 303 1.56 15.39 -1.48
CA LEU A 303 2.02 16.54 -0.69
C LEU A 303 2.58 17.65 -1.59
N GLY A 304 2.86 17.37 -2.87
CA GLY A 304 3.59 18.29 -3.74
C GLY A 304 5.02 18.57 -3.25
N LEU A 305 5.61 17.66 -2.48
CA LEU A 305 6.91 17.82 -1.84
C LEU A 305 7.93 16.82 -2.38
N THR A 306 9.14 17.29 -2.68
CA THR A 306 10.27 16.46 -3.12
C THR A 306 10.96 15.80 -1.93
N LEU A 307 10.27 14.87 -1.26
CA LEU A 307 10.79 14.22 -0.05
C LEU A 307 12.10 13.44 -0.28
N GLY A 308 12.45 13.11 -1.52
CA GLY A 308 13.66 12.32 -1.85
C GLY A 308 14.98 12.92 -1.37
N CYS A 309 15.11 14.25 -1.25
CA CYS A 309 16.32 14.81 -0.64
C CYS A 309 16.45 14.44 0.85
N ALA A 310 15.31 14.26 1.53
CA ALA A 310 15.27 13.89 2.95
C ALA A 310 15.79 12.45 3.20
N GLN A 311 15.91 11.63 2.16
CA GLN A 311 16.43 10.26 2.23
C GLN A 311 17.85 10.18 2.80
N CYS A 312 18.72 11.15 2.49
CA CYS A 312 20.16 11.11 2.83
C CYS A 312 20.58 12.17 3.87
N HIS A 313 19.82 13.25 3.98
CA HIS A 313 20.06 14.36 4.92
C HIS A 313 18.75 15.11 5.17
N THR A 314 18.69 16.04 6.12
CA THR A 314 17.51 16.91 6.31
C THR A 314 17.25 17.70 5.02
N HIS A 315 15.98 17.81 4.60
CA HIS A 315 15.65 18.46 3.32
C HIS A 315 16.26 19.86 3.25
N LYS A 316 16.77 20.24 2.08
CA LYS A 316 17.61 21.43 1.95
C LYS A 316 16.84 22.74 1.98
N PHE A 317 15.56 22.72 1.60
CA PHE A 317 14.75 23.92 1.40
C PHE A 317 13.41 23.89 2.12
N ASP A 318 12.98 22.72 2.57
CA ASP A 318 11.67 22.48 3.16
C ASP A 318 11.89 21.95 4.58
N PRO A 319 10.96 22.20 5.51
CA PRO A 319 11.10 21.84 6.91
C PRO A 319 10.82 20.34 7.13
N VAL A 320 11.52 19.48 6.40
CA VAL A 320 11.39 18.02 6.49
C VAL A 320 12.70 17.45 7.05
N PRO A 321 12.74 17.09 8.35
CA PRO A 321 13.87 16.42 8.96
C PRO A 321 14.16 15.07 8.29
N HIS A 322 15.44 14.69 8.25
CA HIS A 322 15.85 13.36 7.79
C HIS A 322 15.09 12.24 8.51
N ARG A 323 14.90 12.39 9.82
CA ARG A 323 14.15 11.43 10.64
C ARG A 323 12.71 11.22 10.16
N SER A 324 12.01 12.30 9.79
CA SER A 324 10.61 12.23 9.36
C SER A 324 10.43 11.49 8.04
N TYR A 325 11.45 11.45 7.18
CA TYR A 325 11.45 10.60 5.99
C TYR A 325 11.36 9.11 6.36
N TYR A 326 12.15 8.67 7.34
CA TYR A 326 12.13 7.28 7.80
C TYR A 326 10.92 6.96 8.69
N GLU A 327 10.34 7.95 9.37
CA GLU A 327 9.05 7.78 10.05
C GLU A 327 7.93 7.52 9.03
N LEU A 328 7.90 8.26 7.92
CA LEU A 328 6.96 8.01 6.82
C LEU A 328 7.22 6.64 6.16
N MET A 329 8.49 6.28 5.95
CA MET A 329 8.86 4.94 5.47
C MET A 329 8.34 3.84 6.40
N ALA A 330 8.45 4.02 7.73
CA ALA A 330 7.98 3.04 8.69
C ALA A 330 6.47 2.77 8.60
N PHE A 331 5.65 3.80 8.32
CA PHE A 331 4.22 3.63 8.07
C PHE A 331 3.92 2.74 6.85
N MET A 332 4.74 2.82 5.80
CA MET A 332 4.55 2.05 4.56
C MET A 332 5.25 0.68 4.61
N ASN A 333 6.21 0.48 5.52
CA ASN A 333 7.03 -0.73 5.61
C ASN A 333 6.31 -1.92 6.29
N ASN A 334 4.99 -1.99 6.14
CA ASN A 334 4.12 -3.10 6.52
C ASN A 334 3.42 -3.74 5.30
N THR A 335 3.79 -3.33 4.08
CA THR A 335 3.07 -3.74 2.87
C THR A 335 3.41 -5.19 2.49
N ALA A 336 2.39 -6.04 2.43
CA ALA A 336 2.47 -7.32 1.74
C ALA A 336 2.03 -7.14 0.28
N GLU A 337 2.66 -7.86 -0.65
CA GLU A 337 2.38 -7.75 -2.09
C GLU A 337 1.79 -9.04 -2.67
N PRO A 338 0.63 -9.52 -2.18
CA PRO A 338 0.05 -10.75 -2.68
C PRO A 338 -0.40 -10.60 -4.15
N GLU A 339 -0.40 -11.73 -4.86
CA GLU A 339 -1.11 -11.84 -6.14
C GLU A 339 -2.62 -11.90 -5.86
N LEU A 340 -3.37 -10.90 -6.32
CA LEU A 340 -4.82 -10.84 -6.14
C LEU A 340 -5.53 -11.33 -7.41
N PRO A 341 -6.29 -12.45 -7.37
CA PRO A 341 -7.03 -12.91 -8.54
C PRO A 341 -8.20 -11.97 -8.83
N LEU A 342 -8.18 -11.35 -10.02
CA LEU A 342 -9.23 -10.48 -10.51
C LEU A 342 -9.99 -11.18 -11.64
N PHE A 343 -11.24 -11.56 -11.36
CA PHE A 343 -12.11 -12.23 -12.33
C PHE A 343 -13.09 -11.24 -12.95
N THR A 344 -13.22 -11.24 -14.28
CA THR A 344 -14.30 -10.52 -14.98
C THR A 344 -15.67 -11.13 -14.63
N PRO A 345 -16.78 -10.39 -14.82
CA PRO A 345 -18.12 -10.94 -14.62
C PRO A 345 -18.38 -12.24 -15.41
N GLU A 346 -17.86 -12.33 -16.63
CA GLU A 346 -17.97 -13.52 -17.49
C GLU A 346 -17.15 -14.68 -16.91
N GLN A 347 -15.94 -14.42 -16.41
CA GLN A 347 -15.11 -15.42 -15.76
C GLN A 347 -15.75 -15.93 -14.46
N LYS A 348 -16.35 -15.05 -13.65
CA LYS A 348 -17.11 -15.45 -12.46
C LYS A 348 -18.29 -16.34 -12.82
N THR A 349 -19.12 -15.89 -13.77
CA THR A 349 -20.28 -16.66 -14.27
C THR A 349 -19.84 -18.00 -14.82
N LYS A 350 -18.74 -18.04 -15.59
CA LYS A 350 -18.20 -19.28 -16.14
C LYS A 350 -17.69 -20.20 -15.03
N LYS A 351 -16.99 -19.67 -14.03
CA LYS A 351 -16.52 -20.43 -12.87
C LYS A 351 -17.71 -21.05 -12.13
N GLU A 352 -18.71 -20.26 -11.78
CA GLU A 352 -19.92 -20.72 -11.09
C GLU A 352 -20.68 -21.78 -11.92
N SER A 353 -20.78 -21.57 -13.24
CA SER A 353 -21.38 -22.55 -14.15
C SER A 353 -20.59 -23.86 -14.20
N VAL A 354 -19.25 -23.80 -14.26
CA VAL A 354 -18.39 -24.98 -14.27
C VAL A 354 -18.47 -25.70 -12.92
N GLU A 355 -18.42 -24.98 -11.81
CA GLU A 355 -18.57 -25.56 -10.48
C GLU A 355 -19.94 -26.21 -10.29
N LYS A 356 -21.01 -25.58 -10.82
CA LYS A 356 -22.36 -26.18 -10.83
C LYS A 356 -22.39 -27.45 -11.68
N GLN A 357 -21.83 -27.43 -12.88
CA GLN A 357 -21.72 -28.62 -13.73
C GLN A 357 -20.93 -29.74 -13.07
N ILE A 358 -19.81 -29.41 -12.40
CA ILE A 358 -19.03 -30.36 -11.61
C ILE A 358 -19.90 -30.96 -10.51
N ARG A 359 -20.60 -30.14 -9.73
CA ARG A 359 -21.51 -30.63 -8.66
C ARG A 359 -22.62 -31.53 -9.22
N GLU A 360 -23.25 -31.14 -10.32
CA GLU A 360 -24.31 -31.92 -10.98
C GLU A 360 -23.76 -33.25 -11.50
N GLN A 361 -22.64 -33.22 -12.22
CA GLN A 361 -21.97 -34.41 -12.72
C GLN A 361 -21.59 -35.34 -11.57
N LEU A 362 -20.89 -34.85 -10.54
CA LEU A 362 -20.54 -35.62 -9.35
C LEU A 362 -21.79 -36.22 -8.69
N SER A 363 -22.87 -35.44 -8.52
CA SER A 363 -24.12 -35.96 -7.92
C SER A 363 -24.82 -37.04 -8.77
N SER A 364 -24.65 -36.98 -10.09
CA SER A 364 -25.23 -37.94 -11.04
C SER A 364 -24.39 -39.19 -11.24
N LEU A 365 -23.12 -39.19 -10.78
CA LEU A 365 -22.27 -40.36 -10.86
C LEU A 365 -22.92 -41.50 -10.08
N ALA A 366 -23.17 -42.61 -10.78
CA ALA A 366 -23.72 -43.81 -10.16
C ALA A 366 -22.71 -44.33 -9.13
N VAL A 367 -23.03 -44.12 -7.86
CA VAL A 367 -22.29 -44.72 -6.75
C VAL A 367 -22.67 -46.18 -6.67
N ASP A 368 -21.69 -47.05 -6.89
CA ASP A 368 -21.82 -48.46 -6.53
C ASP A 368 -21.94 -48.55 -5.01
N ASN A 369 -23.19 -48.69 -4.53
CA ASN A 369 -23.48 -48.70 -3.10
C ASN A 369 -22.70 -49.79 -2.36
N ALA A 370 -22.39 -50.92 -3.01
CA ALA A 370 -21.59 -51.97 -2.38
C ALA A 370 -20.15 -51.52 -2.17
N LYS A 371 -19.54 -50.83 -3.14
CA LYS A 371 -18.20 -50.25 -3.01
C LYS A 371 -18.16 -49.08 -2.03
N TYR A 372 -19.19 -48.24 -2.00
CA TYR A 372 -19.30 -47.15 -1.03
C TYR A 372 -19.39 -47.69 0.39
N GLU A 373 -20.27 -48.66 0.67
CA GLU A 373 -20.38 -49.26 1.99
C GLU A 373 -19.09 -50.00 2.40
N ALA A 374 -18.41 -50.65 1.45
CA ALA A 374 -17.10 -51.26 1.70
C ALA A 374 -16.02 -50.21 2.04
N TRP A 375 -15.98 -49.10 1.32
CA TRP A 375 -15.11 -47.96 1.61
C TRP A 375 -15.44 -47.36 2.99
N LEU A 376 -16.72 -47.11 3.26
CA LEU A 376 -17.20 -46.54 4.51
C LEU A 376 -16.80 -47.42 5.68
N LYS A 377 -17.02 -48.74 5.60
CA LYS A 377 -16.62 -49.71 6.62
C LYS A 377 -15.10 -49.69 6.84
N LYS A 378 -14.30 -49.66 5.76
CA LYS A 378 -12.83 -49.63 5.83
C LYS A 378 -12.32 -48.34 6.49
N GLU A 379 -12.79 -47.19 6.04
CA GLU A 379 -12.29 -45.90 6.52
C GLU A 379 -12.76 -45.60 7.94
N ARG A 380 -13.99 -45.99 8.31
CA ARG A 380 -14.51 -45.88 9.69
C ARG A 380 -13.75 -46.77 10.67
N ALA A 381 -13.34 -47.97 10.26
CA ALA A 381 -12.59 -48.89 11.13
C ALA A 381 -11.24 -48.31 11.61
N THR A 382 -10.68 -47.38 10.84
CA THR A 382 -9.40 -46.73 11.15
C THR A 382 -9.55 -45.24 11.47
N ALA A 383 -10.77 -44.72 11.52
CA ALA A 383 -11.02 -43.31 11.81
C ALA A 383 -10.69 -42.99 13.27
N VAL A 384 -10.09 -41.82 13.47
CA VAL A 384 -9.70 -41.35 14.81
C VAL A 384 -10.59 -40.17 15.20
N PRO A 385 -11.21 -40.20 16.39
CA PRO A 385 -11.93 -39.05 16.93
C PRO A 385 -10.93 -38.01 17.45
N TRP A 386 -10.31 -37.28 16.53
CA TRP A 386 -9.36 -36.22 16.86
C TRP A 386 -10.04 -35.07 17.60
N GLN A 387 -9.42 -34.61 18.67
CA GLN A 387 -9.81 -33.39 19.37
C GLN A 387 -8.83 -32.27 19.01
N THR A 388 -9.32 -31.22 18.35
CA THR A 388 -8.51 -30.03 18.06
C THR A 388 -8.17 -29.31 19.37
N ILE A 389 -6.91 -28.91 19.50
CA ILE A 389 -6.40 -28.12 20.63
C ILE A 389 -6.01 -26.73 20.12
N VAL A 390 -6.26 -25.72 20.95
CA VAL A 390 -6.05 -24.32 20.61
C VAL A 390 -4.95 -23.75 21.50
N PRO A 391 -3.96 -23.05 20.95
CA PRO A 391 -2.90 -22.47 21.77
C PRO A 391 -3.44 -21.29 22.59
N THR A 392 -3.03 -21.21 23.85
CA THR A 392 -3.25 -20.05 24.73
C THR A 392 -2.25 -18.93 24.44
N LYS A 393 -1.09 -19.26 23.87
CA LYS A 393 -0.06 -18.31 23.46
C LYS A 393 0.60 -18.76 22.16
N MET A 394 0.89 -17.81 21.28
CA MET A 394 1.55 -18.04 19.99
C MET A 394 2.65 -17.02 19.79
N ASN A 395 3.86 -17.49 19.47
CA ASN A 395 5.00 -16.66 19.11
C ASN A 395 5.60 -17.16 17.79
N ALA A 396 6.06 -16.22 16.96
CA ALA A 396 6.90 -16.51 15.80
C ALA A 396 8.20 -15.71 15.93
N SER A 397 9.31 -16.26 15.44
CA SER A 397 10.59 -15.54 15.38
C SER A 397 10.52 -14.29 14.49
N ILE A 398 9.65 -14.32 13.48
CA ILE A 398 9.32 -13.23 12.58
C ILE A 398 7.89 -13.38 12.04
N GLY A 399 7.24 -12.26 11.74
CA GLY A 399 5.85 -12.23 11.29
C GLY A 399 4.87 -12.43 12.44
N TRP A 400 3.63 -12.79 12.09
CA TRP A 400 2.50 -12.85 13.01
C TRP A 400 1.75 -14.17 12.86
N LEU A 401 1.18 -14.65 13.97
CA LEU A 401 0.30 -15.81 14.02
C LEU A 401 -1.09 -15.35 14.47
N GLU A 402 -2.12 -15.70 13.70
CA GLU A 402 -3.52 -15.38 13.97
C GLU A 402 -4.31 -16.68 14.15
N LEU A 403 -5.12 -16.75 15.21
CA LEU A 403 -6.06 -17.85 15.41
C LEU A 403 -7.38 -17.53 14.69
N LEU A 404 -7.79 -18.40 13.79
CA LEU A 404 -9.01 -18.27 13.00
C LEU A 404 -10.22 -18.94 13.69
N GLU A 405 -11.43 -18.61 13.24
CA GLU A 405 -12.69 -19.16 13.77
C GLU A 405 -12.78 -20.69 13.68
N ASP A 406 -12.16 -21.28 12.66
CA ASP A 406 -12.11 -22.74 12.48
C ASP A 406 -11.02 -23.42 13.33
N GLN A 407 -10.44 -22.69 14.29
CA GLN A 407 -9.37 -23.13 15.19
C GLN A 407 -8.04 -23.47 14.48
N SER A 408 -7.89 -23.04 13.22
CA SER A 408 -6.58 -23.07 12.56
C SER A 408 -5.82 -21.78 12.81
N ILE A 409 -4.49 -21.87 12.69
CA ILE A 409 -3.55 -20.78 12.85
C ILE A 409 -3.13 -20.34 11.45
N PHE A 410 -3.15 -19.03 11.19
CA PHE A 410 -2.65 -18.42 9.97
C PHE A 410 -1.42 -17.59 10.26
N ALA A 411 -0.34 -17.84 9.51
CA ALA A 411 0.92 -17.15 9.62
C ALA A 411 1.07 -16.11 8.50
N SER A 412 1.41 -14.88 8.86
CA SER A 412 1.54 -13.75 7.93
C SER A 412 2.74 -12.85 8.25
N GLY A 413 2.98 -11.84 7.42
CA GLY A 413 4.11 -10.92 7.54
C GLY A 413 5.40 -11.45 6.91
N ASP A 414 6.53 -11.04 7.48
CA ASP A 414 7.85 -11.39 6.96
C ASP A 414 8.24 -12.83 7.27
N THR A 415 9.20 -13.35 6.50
CA THR A 415 9.78 -14.67 6.69
C THR A 415 11.30 -14.64 6.47
N ARG A 416 12.02 -15.62 7.00
CA ARG A 416 13.44 -15.83 6.76
C ARG A 416 13.69 -17.27 6.29
N LYS A 417 14.95 -17.54 5.97
CA LYS A 417 15.45 -18.90 5.65
C LYS A 417 15.44 -19.83 6.89
N HIS A 418 15.39 -19.23 8.08
CA HIS A 418 15.18 -19.90 9.35
C HIS A 418 14.12 -19.16 10.16
N ASP A 419 12.94 -19.76 10.28
CA ASP A 419 11.85 -19.28 11.11
C ASP A 419 11.53 -20.30 12.22
N THR A 420 11.05 -19.82 13.37
CA THR A 420 10.55 -20.70 14.43
C THR A 420 9.18 -20.25 14.91
N TYR A 421 8.29 -21.23 15.17
CA TYR A 421 7.01 -21.01 15.84
C TYR A 421 7.02 -21.69 17.20
N GLU A 422 6.49 -21.02 18.21
CA GLU A 422 6.31 -21.54 19.56
C GLU A 422 4.87 -21.34 19.99
N LEU A 423 4.20 -22.45 20.35
CA LEU A 423 2.79 -22.50 20.71
C LEU A 423 2.65 -23.12 22.09
N GLU A 424 1.91 -22.47 22.98
CA GLU A 424 1.64 -22.97 24.33
C GLU A 424 0.18 -23.42 24.43
N PHE A 425 -0.06 -24.57 25.02
CA PHE A 425 -1.38 -25.17 25.24
C PHE A 425 -1.54 -25.53 26.71
N ASN A 426 -2.59 -25.00 27.36
CA ASN A 426 -2.85 -25.23 28.79
C ASN A 426 -4.17 -26.00 29.05
N ASP A 427 -5.07 -26.04 28.06
CA ASP A 427 -6.36 -26.75 28.16
C ASP A 427 -6.26 -28.13 27.45
N LEU A 428 -5.42 -29.01 27.99
CA LEU A 428 -5.12 -30.31 27.38
C LEU A 428 -6.11 -31.40 27.82
N PRO A 429 -6.60 -32.23 26.88
CA PRO A 429 -7.32 -33.45 27.21
C PRO A 429 -6.47 -34.45 28.01
N GLU A 430 -7.09 -35.22 28.91
CA GLU A 430 -6.37 -36.23 29.68
C GLU A 430 -5.91 -37.42 28.82
N GLY A 431 -4.66 -37.85 29.04
CA GLY A 431 -4.14 -39.10 28.48
C GLY A 431 -3.88 -39.05 26.97
N ILE A 432 -3.47 -37.89 26.45
CA ILE A 432 -3.05 -37.74 25.05
C ILE A 432 -1.92 -38.73 24.77
N THR A 433 -2.08 -39.56 23.75
CA THR A 433 -1.00 -40.46 23.29
C THR A 433 -0.56 -40.12 21.88
N THR A 434 -1.31 -39.29 21.15
CA THR A 434 -1.07 -38.99 19.74
C THR A 434 -1.29 -37.52 19.44
N LEU A 435 -0.46 -36.99 18.53
CA LEU A 435 -0.51 -35.62 18.03
C LEU A 435 -0.64 -35.65 16.51
N ARG A 436 -1.53 -34.83 15.96
CA ARG A 436 -1.70 -34.57 14.53
C ARG A 436 -1.44 -33.10 14.23
N LEU A 437 -0.58 -32.85 13.26
CA LEU A 437 -0.42 -31.56 12.59
C LEU A 437 -1.09 -31.61 11.23
N GLU A 438 -2.06 -30.74 11.00
CA GLU A 438 -2.67 -30.54 9.69
C GLU A 438 -2.11 -29.27 9.06
N ALA A 439 -1.51 -29.39 7.87
CA ALA A 439 -1.10 -28.29 7.01
C ALA A 439 -2.22 -28.04 6.00
N LEU A 440 -2.82 -26.85 6.04
CA LEU A 440 -4.10 -26.53 5.38
C LEU A 440 -3.90 -25.54 4.24
N PRO A 441 -4.46 -25.78 3.04
CA PRO A 441 -4.40 -24.81 1.95
C PRO A 441 -5.21 -23.56 2.27
N ASP A 442 -4.74 -22.39 1.80
CA ASP A 442 -5.47 -21.13 1.93
C ASP A 442 -5.23 -20.27 0.69
N ALA A 443 -6.28 -19.67 0.14
CA ALA A 443 -6.19 -18.86 -1.08
C ALA A 443 -5.29 -17.62 -0.95
N ARG A 444 -5.01 -17.18 0.28
CA ARG A 444 -4.09 -16.07 0.58
C ARG A 444 -2.61 -16.48 0.49
N LEU A 445 -2.32 -17.77 0.52
CA LEU A 445 -0.96 -18.30 0.47
C LEU A 445 -0.50 -18.54 -0.97
N PRO A 446 0.83 -18.54 -1.24
CA PRO A 446 1.34 -18.78 -2.59
C PRO A 446 0.79 -20.07 -3.19
N LYS A 447 0.29 -20.01 -4.44
CA LYS A 447 -0.39 -21.12 -5.14
C LYS A 447 -1.57 -21.78 -4.39
N GLY A 448 -2.11 -21.14 -3.35
CA GLY A 448 -3.14 -21.75 -2.51
C GLY A 448 -2.63 -22.94 -1.69
N GLY A 449 -1.31 -23.08 -1.54
CA GLY A 449 -0.70 -24.15 -0.74
C GLY A 449 -0.79 -23.90 0.76
N PRO A 450 -0.34 -24.86 1.60
CA PRO A 450 -0.35 -24.71 3.04
C PRO A 450 0.85 -23.95 3.62
N GLY A 451 1.89 -23.69 2.83
CA GLY A 451 3.12 -23.05 3.26
C GLY A 451 3.34 -21.65 2.68
N ARG A 452 4.35 -20.95 3.23
CA ARG A 452 4.69 -19.55 2.91
C ARG A 452 5.81 -19.41 1.90
N ALA A 453 6.37 -20.50 1.39
CA ALA A 453 7.39 -20.41 0.35
C ALA A 453 6.85 -19.67 -0.87
N TYR A 454 7.45 -18.52 -1.20
CA TYR A 454 7.04 -17.69 -2.34
C TYR A 454 8.19 -17.40 -3.32
N TYR A 455 9.43 -17.38 -2.80
CA TYR A 455 10.67 -17.03 -3.50
C TYR A 455 11.74 -18.10 -3.25
N GLU A 456 12.58 -18.37 -4.26
CA GLU A 456 13.63 -19.43 -4.32
C GLU A 456 13.16 -20.89 -4.15
N GLY A 457 12.05 -21.13 -3.45
CA GLY A 457 11.47 -22.45 -3.22
C GLY A 457 10.22 -22.75 -4.04
N PRO A 458 9.68 -23.98 -3.95
CA PRO A 458 8.39 -24.34 -4.52
C PRO A 458 7.27 -23.47 -3.93
N LYS A 459 6.63 -22.63 -4.75
CA LYS A 459 5.55 -21.73 -4.31
C LYS A 459 4.44 -22.52 -3.60
N GLY A 460 4.12 -22.14 -2.36
CA GLY A 460 3.04 -22.70 -1.54
C GLY A 460 3.47 -23.86 -0.63
N ASP A 461 4.75 -24.21 -0.65
CA ASP A 461 5.31 -25.27 0.18
C ASP A 461 5.80 -24.76 1.55
N PHE A 462 6.01 -25.70 2.47
CA PHE A 462 6.69 -25.48 3.74
C PHE A 462 7.78 -26.55 3.92
N PHE A 463 8.71 -26.31 4.82
CA PHE A 463 9.72 -27.29 5.21
C PHE A 463 9.86 -27.28 6.73
N LEU A 464 9.15 -28.20 7.41
CA LEU A 464 9.25 -28.38 8.86
C LEU A 464 10.50 -29.21 9.14
N SER A 465 11.56 -28.54 9.56
CA SER A 465 12.85 -29.16 9.85
C SER A 465 12.86 -29.87 11.20
N GLU A 466 12.23 -29.28 12.22
CA GLU A 466 12.24 -29.86 13.57
C GLU A 466 10.93 -29.56 14.31
N LEU A 467 10.44 -30.54 15.07
CA LEU A 467 9.27 -30.43 15.94
C LEU A 467 9.64 -30.92 17.34
N ARG A 468 9.64 -30.02 18.33
CA ARG A 468 9.86 -30.38 19.73
C ARG A 468 8.61 -30.15 20.56
N LEU A 469 8.30 -31.14 21.38
CA LEU A 469 7.23 -31.09 22.36
C LEU A 469 7.84 -30.98 23.76
N ILE A 470 7.43 -29.99 24.53
CA ILE A 470 7.92 -29.75 25.89
C ILE A 470 6.69 -29.67 26.81
N ALA A 471 6.56 -30.61 27.73
CA ALA A 471 5.42 -30.71 28.62
C ALA A 471 5.86 -30.53 30.07
N ASP A 472 5.27 -29.55 30.76
CA ASP A 472 5.70 -29.09 32.10
C ASP A 472 7.24 -28.93 32.21
N GLY A 473 7.87 -28.41 31.16
CA GLY A 473 9.33 -28.19 31.08
C GLY A 473 10.18 -29.41 30.70
N GLN A 474 9.58 -30.59 30.47
CA GLN A 474 10.29 -31.79 30.02
C GLN A 474 10.01 -32.13 28.56
N VAL A 475 11.05 -32.53 27.83
CA VAL A 475 10.91 -32.95 26.43
C VAL A 475 10.08 -34.24 26.35
N VAL A 476 9.02 -34.20 25.55
CA VAL A 476 8.17 -35.36 25.27
C VAL A 476 8.77 -36.13 24.10
N LYS A 477 9.09 -37.39 24.34
CA LYS A 477 9.60 -38.29 23.30
C LYS A 477 8.47 -38.76 22.38
N LEU A 478 8.64 -38.56 21.08
CA LEU A 478 7.81 -39.15 20.03
C LEU A 478 8.46 -40.45 19.55
N GLU A 479 7.72 -41.56 19.60
CA GLU A 479 8.24 -42.91 19.31
C GLU A 479 8.13 -43.28 17.83
N SER A 480 7.03 -42.89 17.20
CA SER A 480 6.79 -43.14 15.79
C SER A 480 5.98 -42.02 15.16
N GLY A 481 6.02 -41.95 13.84
CA GLY A 481 5.37 -40.90 13.07
C GLY A 481 5.04 -41.37 11.66
N SER A 482 4.04 -40.73 11.08
CA SER A 482 3.62 -40.97 9.71
C SER A 482 3.09 -39.68 9.08
N GLU A 483 3.19 -39.61 7.77
CA GLU A 483 2.70 -38.51 6.96
C GLU A 483 1.94 -39.06 5.75
N ASN A 484 0.95 -38.32 5.28
CA ASN A 484 0.22 -38.73 4.07
C ASN A 484 1.04 -38.47 2.81
N HIS A 485 1.88 -37.44 2.83
CA HIS A 485 2.80 -37.11 1.76
C HIS A 485 4.04 -36.43 2.29
N ALA A 486 5.18 -36.79 1.72
CA ALA A 486 6.44 -36.08 1.89
C ALA A 486 7.15 -35.97 0.55
N LYS A 487 7.67 -34.77 0.28
CA LYS A 487 8.55 -34.50 -0.85
C LYS A 487 9.69 -33.61 -0.37
N GLN A 488 10.73 -33.47 -1.20
CA GLN A 488 11.99 -32.74 -0.91
C GLN A 488 12.89 -33.43 0.11
N TRP A 489 14.08 -33.84 -0.31
CA TRP A 489 15.09 -34.44 0.57
C TRP A 489 16.48 -33.85 0.26
N ILE A 490 17.42 -34.01 1.18
CA ILE A 490 18.85 -33.74 0.94
C ILE A 490 19.59 -35.06 1.03
N GLY A 491 20.48 -35.33 0.06
CA GLY A 491 21.30 -36.53 0.04
C GLY A 491 20.50 -37.83 -0.09
N SER A 492 20.75 -38.78 0.81
CA SER A 492 20.10 -40.11 0.85
C SER A 492 19.00 -40.23 1.93
N GLY A 493 18.68 -39.15 2.64
CA GLY A 493 17.67 -39.14 3.69
C GLY A 493 16.24 -39.32 3.16
N LYS A 494 15.35 -39.89 3.98
CA LYS A 494 13.92 -39.99 3.67
C LYS A 494 13.18 -38.82 4.34
N PRO A 495 12.48 -37.96 3.58
CA PRO A 495 11.71 -36.87 4.17
C PRO A 495 10.43 -37.40 4.80
N GLY A 496 9.86 -36.65 5.74
CA GLY A 496 8.60 -37.03 6.40
C GLY A 496 8.54 -36.66 7.87
N ALA A 497 7.50 -37.13 8.54
CA ALA A 497 7.19 -36.79 9.92
C ALA A 497 8.33 -37.16 10.88
N MET A 498 9.00 -38.30 10.67
CA MET A 498 10.12 -38.73 11.52
C MET A 498 11.42 -37.97 11.24
N ALA A 499 11.59 -37.46 10.02
CA ALA A 499 12.74 -36.63 9.66
C ALA A 499 12.67 -35.25 10.31
N ALA A 500 11.50 -34.84 10.81
CA ALA A 500 11.32 -33.60 11.55
C ALA A 500 11.60 -33.76 13.06
N LEU A 501 12.25 -34.85 13.49
CA LEU A 501 12.49 -35.20 14.90
C LEU A 501 13.93 -35.68 15.17
N ASP A 502 14.82 -35.62 14.17
CA ASP A 502 16.15 -36.22 14.24
C ASP A 502 17.24 -35.25 14.72
N GLY A 503 16.89 -33.98 14.96
CA GLY A 503 17.80 -32.93 15.38
C GLY A 503 18.63 -32.32 14.25
N ASP A 504 18.44 -32.74 13.00
CA ASP A 504 19.11 -32.18 11.82
C ASP A 504 18.20 -31.20 11.09
N LEU A 505 18.57 -29.92 11.08
CA LEU A 505 17.78 -28.88 10.43
C LEU A 505 17.73 -29.00 8.89
N GLN A 506 18.54 -29.88 8.29
CA GLN A 506 18.57 -30.14 6.84
C GLN A 506 17.57 -31.22 6.38
N THR A 507 17.13 -32.07 7.29
CA THR A 507 16.06 -33.05 7.10
C THR A 507 14.73 -32.46 7.57
N GLY A 508 13.62 -33.14 7.29
CA GLY A 508 12.31 -32.62 7.69
C GLY A 508 11.15 -33.11 6.82
N TRP A 509 10.02 -32.43 6.99
CA TRP A 509 8.78 -32.69 6.28
C TRP A 509 8.40 -31.53 5.37
N SER A 510 8.17 -31.82 4.09
CA SER A 510 7.61 -30.89 3.09
C SER A 510 6.46 -31.55 2.35
N ALA A 511 5.46 -30.73 2.00
CA ALA A 511 4.27 -31.16 1.28
C ALA A 511 4.30 -30.76 -0.22
N SER A 512 5.47 -30.46 -0.76
CA SER A 512 5.65 -29.96 -2.14
C SER A 512 4.90 -30.80 -3.18
N GLY A 513 4.26 -30.13 -4.14
CA GLY A 513 3.49 -30.77 -5.22
C GLY A 513 2.06 -31.17 -4.84
N ARG A 514 1.56 -30.74 -3.68
CA ARG A 514 0.16 -30.87 -3.24
C ARG A 514 -0.50 -29.52 -3.01
N GLU A 515 -0.13 -28.49 -3.79
CA GLU A 515 -0.72 -27.16 -3.68
C GLU A 515 -2.26 -27.25 -3.81
N GLY A 516 -2.98 -26.53 -2.94
CA GLY A 516 -4.44 -26.59 -2.86
C GLY A 516 -5.03 -27.81 -2.14
N LYS A 517 -4.21 -28.74 -1.61
CA LYS A 517 -4.68 -29.91 -0.84
C LYS A 517 -4.13 -29.89 0.59
N PRO A 518 -4.89 -30.37 1.59
CA PRO A 518 -4.38 -30.55 2.93
C PRO A 518 -3.35 -31.70 2.98
N SER A 519 -2.39 -31.55 3.89
CA SER A 519 -1.39 -32.56 4.23
C SER A 519 -1.36 -32.74 5.74
N GLN A 520 -1.04 -33.94 6.21
CA GLN A 520 -1.01 -34.22 7.65
C GLN A 520 0.17 -35.10 8.04
N ALA A 521 0.70 -34.79 9.22
CA ALA A 521 1.68 -35.61 9.93
C ALA A 521 1.10 -35.97 11.31
N VAL A 522 1.32 -37.22 11.71
CA VAL A 522 0.80 -37.80 12.94
C VAL A 522 1.93 -38.48 13.68
N TRP A 523 2.07 -38.20 14.98
CA TRP A 523 3.08 -38.78 15.84
C TRP A 523 2.46 -39.45 17.06
N GLN A 524 3.04 -40.58 17.45
CA GLN A 524 2.73 -41.31 18.68
C GLN A 524 3.74 -40.91 19.76
N LEU A 525 3.24 -40.53 20.92
CA LEU A 525 4.07 -40.27 22.10
C LEU A 525 4.53 -41.60 22.70
N ALA A 526 5.77 -41.64 23.18
CA ALA A 526 6.34 -42.81 23.84
C ALA A 526 5.67 -43.13 25.19
N LYS A 527 5.03 -42.13 25.81
CA LYS A 527 4.24 -42.27 27.03
C LYS A 527 3.00 -41.36 26.94
N PRO A 528 1.84 -41.77 27.51
CA PRO A 528 0.69 -40.88 27.61
C PRO A 528 1.07 -39.57 28.32
N LEU A 529 0.61 -38.46 27.76
CA LEU A 529 0.81 -37.13 28.32
C LEU A 529 -0.11 -36.95 29.54
N THR A 530 0.48 -36.59 30.67
CA THR A 530 -0.20 -36.28 31.93
C THR A 530 0.08 -34.85 32.40
N ALA A 531 0.56 -34.01 31.49
CA ALA A 531 1.05 -32.66 31.79
C ALA A 531 -0.08 -31.63 31.78
N SER A 532 0.12 -30.57 32.55
CA SER A 532 -0.81 -29.43 32.60
C SER A 532 -0.60 -28.44 31.45
N SER A 533 0.64 -28.33 30.96
CA SER A 533 0.98 -27.51 29.80
C SER A 533 1.79 -28.29 28.77
N LEU A 534 1.64 -27.88 27.52
CA LEU A 534 2.41 -28.37 26.38
C LEU A 534 2.87 -27.17 25.55
N THR A 535 4.18 -27.06 25.35
CA THR A 535 4.78 -26.17 24.37
C THR A 535 5.17 -26.97 23.14
N VAL A 536 4.72 -26.51 21.98
CA VAL A 536 5.11 -27.02 20.66
C VAL A 536 6.06 -26.02 20.03
N GLN A 537 7.30 -26.43 19.79
CA GLN A 537 8.29 -25.65 19.05
C GLN A 537 8.46 -26.25 17.66
N MET A 538 8.37 -25.41 16.63
CA MET A 538 8.50 -25.78 15.23
C MET A 538 9.63 -24.98 14.61
N ASP A 539 10.55 -25.65 13.94
CA ASP A 539 11.67 -25.04 13.22
C ASP A 539 11.48 -25.21 11.71
N PHE A 540 11.66 -24.13 10.96
CA PHE A 540 11.59 -24.11 9.51
C PHE A 540 12.90 -23.59 8.96
N SER A 541 13.79 -24.51 8.61
CA SER A 541 15.15 -24.21 8.18
C SER A 541 15.41 -24.77 6.78
N ARG A 542 15.66 -23.87 5.81
CA ARG A 542 16.01 -24.27 4.44
C ARG A 542 16.88 -23.20 3.79
N HIS A 543 17.50 -23.51 2.65
CA HIS A 543 18.27 -22.53 1.87
C HIS A 543 17.37 -21.46 1.19
N TYR A 544 16.05 -21.55 1.37
CA TYR A 544 15.03 -20.56 1.03
C TYR A 544 14.02 -20.47 2.17
N SER A 545 13.15 -19.45 2.16
CA SER A 545 12.12 -19.33 3.20
C SER A 545 10.95 -20.28 2.96
N ALA A 546 10.58 -21.07 3.97
CA ALA A 546 9.59 -22.15 3.83
C ALA A 546 8.83 -22.45 5.13
N SER A 547 8.39 -21.44 5.87
CA SER A 547 7.56 -21.66 7.06
C SER A 547 6.12 -22.05 6.73
N LEU A 548 5.43 -22.70 7.68
CA LEU A 548 4.02 -23.07 7.53
C LEU A 548 3.12 -21.82 7.44
N GLY A 549 2.13 -21.86 6.57
CA GLY A 549 1.22 -20.74 6.31
C GLY A 549 -0.12 -20.87 7.02
N ARG A 550 -0.79 -22.02 6.91
CA ARG A 550 -2.00 -22.30 7.68
C ARG A 550 -1.98 -23.72 8.21
N PHE A 551 -2.25 -23.90 9.49
CA PHE A 551 -2.16 -25.20 10.13
C PHE A 551 -2.99 -25.30 11.41
N ARG A 552 -3.21 -26.52 11.91
CA ARG A 552 -3.81 -26.75 13.23
C ARG A 552 -3.21 -28.00 13.89
N PHE A 553 -3.33 -28.07 15.22
CA PHE A 553 -2.98 -29.26 15.99
C PHE A 553 -4.22 -29.96 16.54
N SER A 554 -4.21 -31.28 16.51
CA SER A 554 -5.23 -32.11 17.15
C SER A 554 -4.58 -33.27 17.89
N VAL A 555 -5.25 -33.80 18.90
CA VAL A 555 -4.76 -34.89 19.75
C VAL A 555 -5.79 -36.01 19.87
N ALA A 556 -5.34 -37.20 20.21
CA ALA A 556 -6.21 -38.31 20.58
C ALA A 556 -5.53 -39.24 21.61
N LYS A 557 -6.38 -40.03 22.29
CA LYS A 557 -5.96 -41.12 23.18
C LYS A 557 -6.23 -42.45 22.50
N ARG A 558 -5.15 -43.18 22.18
CA ARG A 558 -5.16 -44.48 21.52
C ARG A 558 -3.97 -45.34 21.95
N ASP A 559 -4.18 -46.65 21.96
CA ASP A 559 -3.12 -47.64 22.23
C ASP A 559 -2.30 -47.96 20.97
N GLU A 560 -2.92 -47.89 19.79
CA GLU A 560 -2.26 -48.12 18.49
C GLU A 560 -1.90 -46.79 17.82
N ALA A 561 -0.69 -46.74 17.24
CA ALA A 561 -0.19 -45.57 16.51
C ALA A 561 -1.05 -45.28 15.26
N PRO A 562 -1.78 -44.16 15.21
CA PRO A 562 -2.59 -43.80 14.05
C PRO A 562 -1.69 -43.39 12.89
N ARG A 563 -2.16 -43.69 11.67
CA ARG A 563 -1.49 -43.27 10.43
C ARG A 563 -2.14 -42.01 9.88
N ALA A 564 -1.32 -41.07 9.43
CA ALA A 564 -1.75 -39.95 8.61
C ALA A 564 -2.54 -40.45 7.39
N LYS A 565 -3.70 -39.85 7.14
CA LYS A 565 -4.61 -40.24 6.06
C LYS A 565 -4.58 -39.28 4.87
N GLU A 566 -5.03 -39.76 3.72
CA GLU A 566 -5.32 -38.87 2.59
C GLU A 566 -6.60 -38.06 2.78
N LEU A 567 -7.44 -38.47 3.73
CA LEU A 567 -8.71 -37.83 4.02
C LEU A 567 -8.50 -36.45 4.66
N PRO A 568 -9.28 -35.42 4.25
CA PRO A 568 -9.41 -34.18 4.99
C PRO A 568 -9.87 -34.44 6.43
N GLY A 569 -9.40 -33.60 7.37
CA GLY A 569 -9.67 -33.79 8.80
C GLY A 569 -11.17 -33.77 9.16
N ASP A 570 -11.97 -32.98 8.45
CA ASP A 570 -13.42 -32.90 8.64
C ASP A 570 -14.13 -34.18 8.17
N ILE A 571 -13.68 -34.79 7.07
CA ILE A 571 -14.17 -36.08 6.58
C ILE A 571 -13.84 -37.19 7.58
N GLU A 572 -12.61 -37.22 8.11
CA GLU A 572 -12.22 -38.19 9.14
C GLU A 572 -13.04 -38.04 10.42
N ALA A 573 -13.28 -36.80 10.87
CA ALA A 573 -14.12 -36.53 12.03
C ALA A 573 -15.54 -37.06 11.86
N ARG A 574 -16.13 -36.93 10.65
CA ARG A 574 -17.44 -37.52 10.33
C ARG A 574 -17.40 -39.06 10.33
N LEU A 575 -16.34 -39.65 9.79
CA LEU A 575 -16.14 -41.11 9.82
C LEU A 575 -15.98 -41.65 11.25
N ALA A 576 -15.42 -40.87 12.17
CA ALA A 576 -15.23 -41.27 13.57
C ALA A 576 -16.53 -41.23 14.41
N LYS A 577 -17.57 -40.51 13.97
CA LYS A 577 -18.88 -40.46 14.66
C LYS A 577 -19.53 -41.84 14.70
N SER A 578 -20.27 -42.15 15.77
CA SER A 578 -21.12 -43.36 15.83
C SER A 578 -22.19 -43.35 14.73
N ALA A 579 -22.73 -44.53 14.39
CA ALA A 579 -23.74 -44.65 13.34
C ALA A 579 -25.00 -43.81 13.63
N ASP A 580 -25.37 -43.70 14.91
CA ASP A 580 -26.52 -42.94 15.38
C ASP A 580 -26.27 -41.41 15.39
N ALA A 581 -24.99 -41.00 15.44
CA ALA A 581 -24.57 -39.59 15.40
C ALA A 581 -24.35 -39.06 13.97
N LEU A 582 -24.43 -39.92 12.94
CA LEU A 582 -24.31 -39.54 11.53
C LEU A 582 -25.64 -39.00 11.00
N GLY A 583 -25.79 -37.68 11.00
CA GLY A 583 -26.93 -37.00 10.39
C GLY A 583 -26.90 -37.06 8.85
N GLN A 584 -27.98 -36.61 8.21
CA GLN A 584 -28.07 -36.61 6.74
C GLN A 584 -26.95 -35.81 6.08
N ALA A 585 -26.62 -34.62 6.61
CA ALA A 585 -25.54 -33.79 6.10
C ALA A 585 -24.15 -34.45 6.22
N ASP A 586 -23.92 -35.27 7.26
CA ASP A 586 -22.68 -36.04 7.37
C ASP A 586 -22.61 -37.11 6.29
N ARG A 587 -23.71 -37.83 6.05
CA ARG A 587 -23.81 -38.88 5.04
C ARG A 587 -23.62 -38.31 3.63
N ASP A 588 -24.23 -37.15 3.36
CA ASP A 588 -24.09 -36.46 2.08
C ASP A 588 -22.64 -36.01 1.85
N ALA A 589 -21.97 -35.46 2.87
CA ALA A 589 -20.57 -35.08 2.78
C ALA A 589 -19.63 -36.28 2.55
N LEU A 590 -19.85 -37.39 3.26
CA LEU A 590 -19.08 -38.63 3.09
C LEU A 590 -19.29 -39.23 1.70
N ARG A 591 -20.53 -39.22 1.20
CA ARG A 591 -20.86 -39.69 -0.14
C ARG A 591 -20.24 -38.80 -1.21
N ALA A 592 -20.30 -37.48 -1.03
CA ALA A 592 -19.70 -36.52 -1.96
C ALA A 592 -18.17 -36.62 -1.98
N HIS A 593 -17.52 -36.98 -0.87
CA HIS A 593 -16.07 -37.19 -0.84
C HIS A 593 -15.64 -38.53 -1.48
N TYR A 594 -16.49 -39.56 -1.40
CA TYR A 594 -16.23 -40.85 -2.01
C TYR A 594 -16.26 -40.79 -3.55
N ILE A 595 -17.17 -39.97 -4.09
CA ILE A 595 -17.29 -39.68 -5.52
C ILE A 595 -16.12 -38.80 -5.95
#